data_AF-A0A955MPQ1-F1
#
_entry.id   AF-A0A955MPQ1-F1
#
_cell.length_a   1.000
_cell.length_b   1.000
_cell.length_c   1.000
_cell.angle_alpha   90.00
_cell.angle_beta   90.00
_cell.angle_gamma   90.00
#
_symmetry.space_group_name_H-M   'P 1'
#
loop_
_entity.id
_entity.type
_entity.pdbx_description
1 polymer ?
#
loop_
_entity_poly.entity_id
_entity_poly.type
_entity_poly.pdbx_seq_one_letter_code
_entity_poly.pdbx_strand_id
1 'polypeptide(L)'
;IRAIRQRWVGSEPVEVPYGEGLDREVKALIHNPYDTEFSSTLSWEVPEGWSVEPKEKAYTAQAEATTELVFHVRADNPESVRFPAPSLHTVFEKAKHGGPVEVDREMSLVPTTVAQRAPGPVKIDGILDDWEGADPIALTYAESFDKKAKEDLESQIRFQWSPGYFYLAVETWDDEFYQPYAGDIVWLADNVELFLDTWSWGLSLTEKGPEVFLYWGVNRSRETVNTEVQLGVQRDGRKTVYEAAFPQDVVLPFQLEAGNSCRFSMIMNDLDGSVPDRPRHWLELTPGAGSGSGRFPRTKVILGR
;
A
#
# COMPACT_ATOMS: atom_id res chain seq x y z
N ILE A 1 -18.79 10.49 -16.49
CA ILE A 1 -18.82 10.46 -15.00
C ILE A 1 -17.63 9.68 -14.45
N ARG A 2 -17.43 8.39 -14.82
CA ARG A 2 -16.27 7.60 -14.35
C ARG A 2 -14.91 8.25 -14.66
N ALA A 3 -14.70 8.74 -15.88
CA ALA A 3 -13.45 9.43 -16.25
C ALA A 3 -13.23 10.73 -15.45
N ILE A 4 -14.28 11.55 -15.28
CA ILE A 4 -14.26 12.77 -14.45
C ILE A 4 -13.78 12.43 -13.03
N ARG A 5 -14.43 11.45 -12.38
CA ARG A 5 -14.13 11.03 -11.00
C ARG A 5 -12.82 10.25 -10.82
N GLN A 6 -12.15 9.84 -11.90
CA GLN A 6 -10.97 8.96 -11.81
C GLN A 6 -9.71 9.53 -12.46
N ARG A 7 -9.82 10.49 -13.39
CA ARG A 7 -8.69 10.91 -14.24
C ARG A 7 -8.60 12.41 -14.49
N TRP A 8 -9.70 13.15 -14.37
CA TRP A 8 -9.71 14.55 -14.82
C TRP A 8 -9.54 15.56 -13.70
N VAL A 9 -9.71 15.15 -12.44
CA VAL A 9 -9.37 15.97 -11.28
C VAL A 9 -8.56 15.11 -10.33
N GLY A 10 -7.45 15.66 -9.83
CA GLY A 10 -6.54 14.97 -8.90
C GLY A 10 -5.42 15.90 -8.45
N SER A 11 -4.55 15.41 -7.57
CA SER A 11 -3.26 16.04 -7.34
C SER A 11 -2.17 15.37 -8.16
N GLU A 12 -1.02 16.02 -8.27
CA GLU A 12 0.22 15.30 -8.58
C GLU A 12 0.52 14.25 -7.48
N PRO A 13 1.29 13.18 -7.80
CA PRO A 13 1.79 12.27 -6.78
C PRO A 13 2.67 13.00 -5.77
N VAL A 14 2.38 12.81 -4.48
CA VAL A 14 3.15 13.39 -3.38
C VAL A 14 3.95 12.29 -2.72
N GLU A 15 5.20 12.10 -3.17
CA GLU A 15 6.12 11.12 -2.60
C GLU A 15 6.72 11.62 -1.27
N VAL A 16 6.58 10.85 -0.19
CA VAL A 16 7.08 11.18 1.16
C VAL A 16 7.73 9.95 1.79
N PRO A 17 9.03 10.00 2.17
CA PRO A 17 9.67 8.88 2.87
C PRO A 17 9.02 8.56 4.22
N TYR A 18 8.96 7.28 4.59
CA TYR A 18 8.55 6.91 5.94
C TYR A 18 9.45 7.56 7.00
N GLY A 19 8.82 8.06 8.06
CA GLY A 19 9.53 8.75 9.14
C GLY A 19 9.85 10.22 8.85
N GLU A 20 9.44 10.75 7.71
CA GLU A 20 9.56 12.18 7.38
C GLU A 20 8.22 12.91 7.43
N GLY A 21 8.26 14.20 7.76
CA GLY A 21 7.12 15.11 7.61
C GLY A 21 6.96 15.58 6.17
N LEU A 22 5.95 16.42 5.92
CA LEU A 22 5.74 17.07 4.63
C LEU A 22 5.66 18.59 4.83
N ASP A 23 6.33 19.35 3.98
CA ASP A 23 6.19 20.82 3.89
C ASP A 23 6.61 21.23 2.47
N ARG A 24 5.63 21.39 1.57
CA ARG A 24 5.90 21.75 0.16
C ARG A 24 4.67 22.25 -0.58
N GLU A 25 4.92 22.83 -1.74
CA GLU A 25 3.89 23.03 -2.74
C GLU A 25 3.47 21.70 -3.39
N VAL A 26 2.15 21.55 -3.56
CA VAL A 26 1.45 20.45 -4.22
C VAL A 26 0.52 21.00 -5.28
N LYS A 27 0.58 20.43 -6.48
CA LYS A 27 -0.31 20.79 -7.59
C LYS A 27 -1.60 19.98 -7.58
N ALA A 28 -2.74 20.66 -7.63
CA ALA A 28 -4.00 20.10 -8.08
C ALA A 28 -4.17 20.34 -9.59
N LEU A 29 -4.63 19.32 -10.30
CA LEU A 29 -4.73 19.27 -11.76
C LEU A 29 -6.19 19.07 -12.15
N ILE A 30 -6.69 19.94 -13.03
CA ILE A 30 -8.05 19.87 -13.59
C ILE A 30 -7.93 19.79 -15.11
N HIS A 31 -8.12 18.60 -15.67
CA HIS A 31 -8.15 18.37 -17.11
C HIS A 31 -9.58 18.55 -17.66
N ASN A 32 -9.75 19.53 -18.53
CA ASN A 32 -10.98 19.74 -19.28
C ASN A 32 -10.83 19.23 -20.71
N PRO A 33 -11.42 18.07 -21.05
CA PRO A 33 -11.36 17.53 -22.40
C PRO A 33 -12.43 18.14 -23.33
N TYR A 34 -13.21 19.11 -22.86
CA TYR A 34 -14.31 19.69 -23.62
C TYR A 34 -13.88 20.96 -24.37
N ASP A 35 -14.61 21.25 -25.45
CA ASP A 35 -14.42 22.39 -26.36
C ASP A 35 -14.90 23.74 -25.79
N THR A 36 -15.38 23.76 -24.54
CA THR A 36 -15.81 24.99 -23.86
C THR A 36 -15.18 25.07 -22.48
N GLU A 37 -14.84 26.30 -22.09
CA GLU A 37 -14.34 26.58 -20.75
C GLU A 37 -15.47 26.59 -19.73
N PHE A 38 -15.12 26.35 -18.47
CA PHE A 38 -16.02 26.55 -17.33
C PHE A 38 -15.24 27.07 -16.14
N SER A 39 -15.94 27.68 -15.19
CA SER A 39 -15.35 28.14 -13.93
C SER A 39 -15.96 27.40 -12.74
N SER A 40 -15.15 27.17 -11.72
CA SER A 40 -15.56 26.51 -10.49
C SER A 40 -14.60 26.89 -9.34
N THR A 41 -14.77 26.26 -8.19
CA THR A 41 -13.89 26.42 -7.03
C THR A 41 -13.42 25.04 -6.57
N LEU A 42 -12.10 24.91 -6.35
CA LEU A 42 -11.51 23.75 -5.70
C LEU A 42 -11.31 24.08 -4.23
N SER A 43 -11.81 23.22 -3.34
CA SER A 43 -11.66 23.34 -1.88
C SER A 43 -11.06 22.05 -1.31
N TRP A 44 -10.46 22.15 -0.12
CA TRP A 44 -9.85 21.01 0.56
C TRP A 44 -10.59 20.64 1.85
N GLU A 45 -10.89 19.36 2.00
CA GLU A 45 -11.13 18.72 3.29
C GLU A 45 -9.78 18.27 3.85
N VAL A 46 -9.46 18.69 5.08
CA VAL A 46 -8.13 18.53 5.67
C VAL A 46 -8.27 17.74 6.98
N PRO A 47 -7.82 16.47 7.02
CA PRO A 47 -7.83 15.65 8.22
C PRO A 47 -6.91 16.20 9.33
N GLU A 48 -7.10 15.71 10.56
CA GLU A 48 -6.21 16.04 11.68
C GLU A 48 -4.75 15.69 11.36
N GLY A 49 -3.83 16.59 11.73
CA GLY A 49 -2.40 16.43 11.47
C GLY A 49 -1.91 17.03 10.14
N TRP A 50 -2.83 17.44 9.26
CA TRP A 50 -2.52 18.09 7.99
C TRP A 50 -2.90 19.58 7.98
N SER A 51 -2.24 20.36 7.12
CA SER A 51 -2.63 21.73 6.77
C SER A 51 -2.49 21.96 5.27
N VAL A 52 -3.41 22.73 4.69
CA VAL A 52 -3.40 23.13 3.27
C VAL A 52 -3.68 24.62 3.14
N GLU A 53 -2.83 25.36 2.45
CA GLU A 53 -2.93 26.80 2.27
C GLU A 53 -2.79 27.25 0.79
N PRO A 54 -3.72 28.05 0.25
CA PRO A 54 -5.03 28.37 0.82
C PRO A 54 -5.95 27.15 0.80
N LYS A 55 -6.98 27.11 1.66
CA LYS A 55 -7.92 25.98 1.72
C LYS A 55 -8.82 25.87 0.47
N GLU A 56 -8.94 26.93 -0.31
CA GLU A 56 -9.71 26.94 -1.56
C GLU A 56 -9.10 27.90 -2.61
N LYS A 57 -9.34 27.60 -3.88
CA LYS A 57 -9.03 28.48 -5.02
C LYS A 57 -10.11 28.38 -6.09
N ALA A 58 -10.59 29.54 -6.54
CA ALA A 58 -11.37 29.63 -7.77
C ALA A 58 -10.48 29.33 -8.98
N TYR A 59 -11.06 28.73 -10.02
CA TYR A 59 -10.34 28.42 -11.26
C TYR A 59 -11.25 28.51 -12.48
N THR A 60 -10.63 28.74 -13.63
CA THR A 60 -11.25 28.57 -14.95
C THR A 60 -10.53 27.44 -15.67
N ALA A 61 -11.28 26.38 -16.00
CA ALA A 61 -10.80 25.27 -16.78
C ALA A 61 -10.92 25.60 -18.26
N GLN A 62 -9.80 25.92 -18.90
CA GLN A 62 -9.74 26.25 -20.32
C GLN A 62 -10.18 25.05 -21.18
N ALA A 63 -10.79 25.33 -22.34
CA ALA A 63 -11.20 24.28 -23.28
C ALA A 63 -10.00 23.42 -23.71
N GLU A 64 -10.19 22.11 -23.73
CA GLU A 64 -9.20 21.10 -24.18
C GLU A 64 -7.82 21.23 -23.50
N ALA A 65 -7.78 21.69 -22.25
CA ALA A 65 -6.56 22.01 -21.52
C ALA A 65 -6.55 21.44 -20.09
N THR A 66 -5.39 21.53 -19.44
CA THR A 66 -5.24 21.22 -18.01
C THR A 66 -4.94 22.51 -17.25
N THR A 67 -5.76 22.82 -16.25
CA THR A 67 -5.53 23.90 -15.29
C THR A 67 -4.77 23.37 -14.09
N GLU A 68 -3.69 24.05 -13.69
CA GLU A 68 -2.92 23.75 -12.49
C GLU A 68 -3.23 24.76 -11.38
N LEU A 69 -3.51 24.27 -10.18
CA LEU A 69 -3.65 25.08 -8.97
C LEU A 69 -2.60 24.61 -7.96
N VAL A 70 -1.83 25.54 -7.42
CA VAL A 70 -0.75 25.24 -6.48
C VAL A 70 -1.22 25.48 -5.06
N PHE A 71 -0.95 24.56 -4.14
CA PHE A 71 -1.30 24.67 -2.72
C PHE A 71 -0.10 24.30 -1.86
N HIS A 72 0.10 25.02 -0.77
CA HIS A 72 1.09 24.68 0.23
C HIS A 72 0.50 23.61 1.16
N VAL A 73 1.09 22.41 1.20
CA VAL A 73 0.63 21.29 2.02
C VAL A 73 1.70 20.93 3.04
N ARG A 74 1.28 20.80 4.29
CA ARG A 74 2.18 20.52 5.41
C ARG A 74 1.60 19.51 6.40
N ALA A 75 2.48 18.68 6.96
CA ALA A 75 2.27 17.73 8.04
C ALA A 75 3.58 17.63 8.85
N ASP A 76 3.63 18.32 9.99
CA ASP A 76 4.87 18.51 10.77
C ASP A 76 5.35 17.26 11.51
N ASN A 77 4.41 16.44 11.96
CA ASN A 77 4.72 15.19 12.62
C ASN A 77 4.76 14.07 11.56
N PRO A 78 5.87 13.32 11.42
CA PRO A 78 5.93 12.17 10.51
C PRO A 78 4.78 11.16 10.69
N GLU A 79 4.28 10.98 11.92
CA GLU A 79 3.12 10.11 12.19
C GLU A 79 1.80 10.66 11.65
N SER A 80 1.76 11.94 11.26
CA SER A 80 0.64 12.60 10.60
C SER A 80 0.67 12.43 9.08
N VAL A 81 1.81 12.04 8.49
CA VAL A 81 1.88 11.65 7.07
C VAL A 81 1.29 10.27 6.89
N ARG A 82 -0.04 10.22 6.99
CA ARG A 82 -0.84 9.00 6.93
C ARG A 82 -2.17 9.24 6.21
N PHE A 83 -2.87 8.15 5.94
CA PHE A 83 -4.23 8.20 5.45
C PHE A 83 -5.22 8.35 6.63
N PRO A 84 -6.39 9.00 6.42
CA PRO A 84 -6.75 9.71 5.21
C PRO A 84 -5.87 10.96 4.99
N ALA A 85 -5.54 11.22 3.72
CA ALA A 85 -4.82 12.42 3.31
C ALA A 85 -5.82 13.55 2.97
N PRO A 86 -5.37 14.81 2.82
CA PRO A 86 -6.26 15.90 2.39
C PRO A 86 -7.00 15.55 1.11
N SER A 87 -8.29 15.84 1.06
CA SER A 87 -9.15 15.54 -0.09
C SER A 87 -9.57 16.83 -0.79
N LEU A 88 -9.41 16.88 -2.11
CA LEU A 88 -9.93 17.96 -2.93
C LEU A 88 -11.41 17.71 -3.26
N HIS A 89 -12.17 18.79 -3.28
CA HIS A 89 -13.57 18.85 -3.66
C HIS A 89 -13.78 19.93 -4.73
N THR A 90 -14.47 19.59 -5.82
CA THR A 90 -14.91 20.56 -6.83
C THR A 90 -16.18 20.08 -7.55
N VAL A 91 -16.94 21.03 -8.08
CA VAL A 91 -18.01 20.77 -9.03
C VAL A 91 -17.45 20.89 -10.45
N PHE A 92 -17.42 19.77 -11.17
CA PHE A 92 -16.98 19.71 -12.56
C PHE A 92 -18.17 19.90 -13.50
N GLU A 93 -18.21 21.04 -14.19
CA GLU A 93 -19.25 21.35 -15.16
C GLU A 93 -19.04 20.55 -16.46
N LYS A 94 -20.10 19.94 -16.98
CA LYS A 94 -20.05 19.26 -18.29
C LYS A 94 -20.51 20.23 -19.38
N ALA A 95 -19.66 20.44 -20.35
CA ALA A 95 -19.94 21.28 -21.51
C ALA A 95 -21.02 20.75 -22.46
N LYS A 96 -21.11 19.43 -22.69
CA LYS A 96 -21.80 18.89 -23.87
C LYS A 96 -23.04 18.06 -23.58
N HIS A 97 -23.03 17.18 -22.57
CA HIS A 97 -24.20 16.37 -22.18
C HIS A 97 -24.19 15.99 -20.69
N GLY A 98 -25.26 16.35 -19.98
CA GLY A 98 -25.52 15.99 -18.57
C GLY A 98 -25.17 17.09 -17.56
N GLY A 99 -25.73 17.01 -16.35
CA GLY A 99 -25.50 17.99 -15.29
C GLY A 99 -24.10 17.94 -14.65
N PRO A 100 -23.81 18.92 -13.77
CA PRO A 100 -22.56 19.02 -13.03
C PRO A 100 -22.25 17.73 -12.27
N VAL A 101 -20.96 17.48 -12.07
CA VAL A 101 -20.48 16.30 -11.35
C VAL A 101 -19.65 16.76 -10.17
N GLU A 102 -20.10 16.45 -8.97
CA GLU A 102 -19.27 16.55 -7.76
C GLU A 102 -18.11 15.56 -7.84
N VAL A 103 -16.92 16.06 -7.51
CA VAL A 103 -15.67 15.34 -7.55
C VAL A 103 -14.97 15.51 -6.21
N ASP A 104 -14.91 14.40 -5.48
CA ASP A 104 -14.14 14.24 -4.25
C ASP A 104 -12.96 13.30 -4.52
N ARG A 105 -11.75 13.76 -4.26
CA ARG A 105 -10.53 12.98 -4.49
C ARG A 105 -9.56 13.20 -3.34
N GLU A 106 -9.14 12.11 -2.72
CA GLU A 106 -7.97 12.17 -1.85
C GLU A 106 -6.72 12.57 -2.65
N MET A 107 -5.86 13.39 -2.04
CA MET A 107 -4.53 13.69 -2.53
C MET A 107 -3.79 12.38 -2.81
N SER A 108 -3.04 12.33 -3.91
CA SER A 108 -2.25 11.16 -4.31
C SER A 108 -0.99 11.02 -3.44
N LEU A 109 -1.16 10.81 -2.14
CA LEU A 109 -0.09 10.52 -1.19
C LEU A 109 0.59 9.20 -1.56
N VAL A 110 1.91 9.22 -1.60
CA VAL A 110 2.77 8.09 -1.92
C VAL A 110 3.81 7.99 -0.81
N PRO A 111 3.60 7.12 0.19
CA PRO A 111 4.67 6.77 1.11
C PRO A 111 5.82 6.12 0.32
N THR A 112 7.07 6.41 0.68
CA THR A 112 8.24 5.79 0.06
C THR A 112 9.15 5.14 1.09
N THR A 113 9.84 4.09 0.67
CA THR A 113 10.88 3.42 1.45
C THR A 113 12.00 2.94 0.53
N VAL A 114 13.13 2.57 1.12
CA VAL A 114 14.27 2.00 0.41
C VAL A 114 14.50 0.56 0.87
N ALA A 115 14.51 -0.38 -0.08
CA ALA A 115 15.07 -1.70 0.16
C ALA A 115 16.58 -1.59 0.02
N GLN A 116 17.33 -1.80 1.09
CA GLN A 116 18.79 -1.77 1.01
C GLN A 116 19.32 -3.00 0.29
N ARG A 117 20.46 -2.86 -0.40
CA ARG A 117 21.11 -4.01 -1.02
C ARG A 117 21.63 -4.92 0.09
N ALA A 118 21.30 -6.21 0.03
CA ALA A 118 21.76 -7.18 1.02
C ALA A 118 23.32 -7.19 1.04
N PRO A 119 23.94 -7.08 2.21
CA PRO A 119 25.40 -7.05 2.33
C PRO A 119 26.04 -8.41 2.04
N GLY A 120 25.26 -9.49 2.17
CA GLY A 120 25.63 -10.87 1.89
C GLY A 120 24.42 -11.72 1.48
N PRO A 121 24.58 -13.04 1.41
CA PRO A 121 23.46 -13.96 1.19
C PRO A 121 22.43 -13.83 2.31
N VAL A 122 21.15 -13.73 1.96
CA VAL A 122 20.03 -13.77 2.90
C VAL A 122 19.58 -15.22 3.01
N LYS A 123 19.61 -15.80 4.20
CA LYS A 123 18.98 -17.10 4.45
C LYS A 123 17.49 -16.89 4.61
N ILE A 124 16.72 -17.85 4.11
CA ILE A 124 15.26 -17.83 4.12
C ILE A 124 14.82 -18.91 5.10
N ASP A 125 15.00 -18.64 6.39
CA ASP A 125 14.80 -19.58 7.50
C ASP A 125 13.91 -19.04 8.63
N GLY A 126 13.46 -17.78 8.52
CA GLY A 126 12.62 -17.12 9.52
C GLY A 126 13.44 -16.47 10.65
N ILE A 127 14.76 -16.33 10.50
CA ILE A 127 15.66 -15.72 11.48
C ILE A 127 16.32 -14.48 10.89
N LEU A 128 16.04 -13.32 11.48
CA LEU A 128 16.44 -12.02 10.90
C LEU A 128 17.93 -11.63 11.10
N ASP A 129 18.83 -12.57 11.35
CA ASP A 129 20.25 -12.28 11.62
C ASP A 129 20.96 -11.65 10.40
N ASP A 130 20.47 -11.90 9.18
CA ASP A 130 21.03 -11.38 7.92
C ASP A 130 20.41 -10.01 7.49
N TRP A 131 19.51 -9.42 8.29
CA TRP A 131 18.69 -8.23 7.94
C TRP A 131 19.25 -6.89 8.43
N GLU A 132 20.54 -6.81 8.70
CA GLU A 132 21.19 -5.57 9.13
C GLU A 132 20.92 -4.42 8.14
N GLY A 133 20.55 -3.25 8.66
CA GLY A 133 20.26 -2.05 7.86
C GLY A 133 18.91 -2.02 7.15
N ALA A 134 18.04 -3.02 7.36
CA ALA A 134 16.67 -3.01 6.86
C ALA A 134 15.70 -2.46 7.92
N ASP A 135 15.27 -1.21 7.75
CA ASP A 135 14.34 -0.55 8.67
C ASP A 135 12.92 -1.11 8.55
N PRO A 136 12.24 -1.39 9.67
CA PRO A 136 10.88 -1.90 9.66
C PRO A 136 9.86 -0.79 9.38
N ILE A 137 8.78 -1.18 8.70
CA ILE A 137 7.62 -0.35 8.45
C ILE A 137 6.42 -1.02 9.13
N ALA A 138 5.85 -0.35 10.13
CA ALA A 138 4.70 -0.87 10.85
C ALA A 138 3.44 -0.84 9.99
N LEU A 139 2.62 -1.88 10.10
CA LEU A 139 1.25 -1.84 9.59
C LEU A 139 0.38 -1.06 10.56
N THR A 140 -0.43 -0.14 10.03
CA THR A 140 -1.02 0.93 10.85
C THR A 140 -2.51 1.12 10.67
N TYR A 141 -3.16 0.37 9.78
CA TYR A 141 -4.60 0.47 9.54
C TYR A 141 -5.26 -0.84 9.99
N ALA A 142 -6.01 -0.78 11.07
CA ALA A 142 -6.72 -1.92 11.65
C ALA A 142 -8.13 -2.02 11.09
N GLU A 143 -8.54 -3.23 10.74
CA GLU A 143 -9.88 -3.54 10.26
C GLU A 143 -10.52 -4.61 11.15
N SER A 144 -11.73 -4.32 11.64
CA SER A 144 -12.50 -5.18 12.54
C SER A 144 -11.90 -5.42 13.94
N PHE A 145 -10.92 -4.63 14.38
CA PHE A 145 -10.40 -4.62 15.76
C PHE A 145 -9.86 -3.25 16.19
N ASP A 146 -9.62 -3.04 17.49
CA ASP A 146 -8.99 -1.80 17.98
C ASP A 146 -7.47 -1.90 17.86
N LYS A 147 -6.87 -1.07 16.99
CA LYS A 147 -5.41 -0.97 16.82
C LYS A 147 -4.63 -0.77 18.13
N LYS A 148 -5.26 -0.24 19.18
CA LYS A 148 -4.59 -0.06 20.49
C LYS A 148 -4.37 -1.38 21.22
N ALA A 149 -5.11 -2.44 20.88
CA ALA A 149 -4.91 -3.79 21.38
C ALA A 149 -3.71 -4.44 20.65
N LYS A 150 -2.51 -3.94 20.92
CA LYS A 150 -1.26 -4.50 20.34
C LYS A 150 -0.99 -5.94 20.78
N GLU A 151 -1.63 -6.35 21.87
CA GLU A 151 -1.64 -7.72 22.35
C GLU A 151 -2.46 -8.65 21.47
N ASP A 152 -3.38 -8.13 20.66
CA ASP A 152 -4.15 -8.88 19.65
C ASP A 152 -3.22 -9.09 18.45
N LEU A 153 -2.98 -8.03 17.67
CA LEU A 153 -2.15 -8.08 16.48
C LEU A 153 -1.25 -6.85 16.34
N GLU A 154 0.05 -7.09 16.15
CA GLU A 154 1.04 -6.09 15.71
C GLU A 154 1.89 -6.68 14.58
N SER A 155 2.13 -5.92 13.51
CA SER A 155 2.90 -6.41 12.37
C SER A 155 3.77 -5.33 11.75
N GLN A 156 4.94 -5.73 11.25
CA GLN A 156 5.86 -4.85 10.52
C GLN A 156 6.54 -5.60 9.38
N ILE A 157 6.89 -4.87 8.33
CA ILE A 157 7.58 -5.38 7.14
C ILE A 157 8.92 -4.68 6.91
N ARG A 158 9.92 -5.43 6.45
CA ARG A 158 11.24 -4.94 6.03
C ARG A 158 11.56 -5.43 4.62
N PHE A 159 12.45 -4.73 3.94
CA PHE A 159 12.91 -5.11 2.60
C PHE A 159 14.43 -5.07 2.47
N GLN A 160 14.95 -6.03 1.73
CA GLN A 160 16.29 -6.00 1.16
C GLN A 160 16.22 -6.44 -0.31
N TRP A 161 17.31 -6.28 -1.06
CA TRP A 161 17.38 -6.82 -2.42
C TRP A 161 18.80 -7.25 -2.81
N SER A 162 18.91 -8.11 -3.82
CA SER A 162 20.16 -8.41 -4.52
C SER A 162 19.90 -8.56 -6.01
N PRO A 163 20.93 -8.56 -6.88
CA PRO A 163 20.77 -9.01 -8.24
C PRO A 163 20.17 -10.43 -8.24
N GLY A 164 18.93 -10.57 -8.72
CA GLY A 164 18.20 -11.83 -8.79
C GLY A 164 17.07 -12.03 -7.78
N TYR A 165 17.08 -11.35 -6.63
CA TYR A 165 16.03 -11.51 -5.60
C TYR A 165 15.59 -10.20 -4.96
N PHE A 166 14.28 -10.07 -4.79
CA PHE A 166 13.67 -9.11 -3.88
C PHE A 166 13.30 -9.86 -2.59
N TYR A 167 13.79 -9.37 -1.46
CA TYR A 167 13.57 -10.00 -0.16
C TYR A 167 12.57 -9.19 0.65
N LEU A 168 11.67 -9.90 1.34
CA LEU A 168 10.86 -9.30 2.40
C LEU A 168 10.92 -10.14 3.68
N ALA A 169 10.85 -9.45 4.80
CA ALA A 169 10.67 -10.06 6.12
C ALA A 169 9.46 -9.42 6.80
N VAL A 170 8.59 -10.25 7.36
CA VAL A 170 7.44 -9.82 8.16
C VAL A 170 7.62 -10.36 9.57
N GLU A 171 7.59 -9.47 10.55
CA GLU A 171 7.49 -9.84 11.96
C GLU A 171 6.07 -9.53 12.41
N THR A 172 5.37 -10.54 12.91
CA THR A 172 4.02 -10.40 13.47
C THR A 172 3.98 -10.93 14.90
N TRP A 173 3.30 -10.21 15.76
CA TRP A 173 3.00 -10.60 17.13
C TRP A 173 1.50 -10.75 17.23
N ASP A 174 1.07 -12.00 17.41
CA ASP A 174 -0.33 -12.40 17.48
C ASP A 174 -0.51 -13.27 18.75
N ASP A 175 -1.61 -13.12 19.49
CA ASP A 175 -1.88 -13.88 20.71
C ASP A 175 -2.30 -15.33 20.49
N GLU A 176 -2.96 -15.66 19.38
CA GLU A 176 -3.35 -17.01 19.01
C GLU A 176 -3.11 -17.32 17.53
N PHE A 177 -2.06 -18.09 17.27
CA PHE A 177 -1.84 -18.58 15.91
C PHE A 177 -2.82 -19.67 15.49
N TYR A 178 -3.46 -19.44 14.36
CA TYR A 178 -4.39 -20.34 13.74
C TYR A 178 -4.33 -20.23 12.20
N GLN A 179 -3.86 -21.30 11.56
CA GLN A 179 -3.88 -21.40 10.10
C GLN A 179 -4.19 -22.84 9.66
N PRO A 180 -5.47 -23.25 9.65
CA PRO A 180 -5.88 -24.58 9.21
C PRO A 180 -5.99 -24.70 7.68
N TYR A 181 -5.84 -23.60 6.96
CA TYR A 181 -6.09 -23.52 5.52
C TYR A 181 -4.80 -23.64 4.70
N ALA A 182 -4.97 -23.99 3.43
CA ALA A 182 -3.94 -24.07 2.41
C ALA A 182 -4.53 -23.68 1.05
N GLY A 183 -3.67 -23.35 0.09
CA GLY A 183 -4.08 -22.98 -1.26
C GLY A 183 -4.76 -21.62 -1.35
N ASP A 184 -5.85 -21.55 -2.12
CA ASP A 184 -6.56 -20.32 -2.48
C ASP A 184 -7.34 -19.68 -1.31
N ILE A 185 -7.50 -20.40 -0.21
CA ILE A 185 -8.29 -19.95 0.95
C ILE A 185 -7.45 -19.63 2.19
N VAL A 186 -6.11 -19.59 2.08
CA VAL A 186 -5.23 -19.25 3.22
C VAL A 186 -5.53 -17.89 3.86
N TRP A 187 -6.08 -16.96 3.07
CA TRP A 187 -6.49 -15.64 3.55
C TRP A 187 -7.61 -15.66 4.59
N LEU A 188 -8.30 -16.80 4.79
CA LEU A 188 -9.36 -16.90 5.80
C LEU A 188 -8.85 -16.90 7.25
N ALA A 189 -7.55 -17.09 7.48
CA ALA A 189 -6.92 -17.09 8.80
C ALA A 189 -5.52 -16.44 8.74
N ASP A 190 -4.61 -16.79 9.65
CA ASP A 190 -3.34 -16.11 9.82
C ASP A 190 -2.44 -16.23 8.60
N ASN A 191 -2.35 -15.15 7.84
CA ASN A 191 -1.53 -15.12 6.64
C ASN A 191 -1.09 -13.69 6.30
N VAL A 192 0.01 -13.61 5.56
CA VAL A 192 0.43 -12.37 4.91
C VAL A 192 -0.13 -12.34 3.50
N GLU A 193 -0.90 -11.31 3.15
CA GLU A 193 -1.18 -10.99 1.74
C GLU A 193 -0.26 -9.86 1.28
N LEU A 194 0.53 -10.10 0.24
CA LEU A 194 1.42 -9.12 -0.36
C LEU A 194 0.93 -8.70 -1.74
N PHE A 195 0.79 -7.41 -1.94
CA PHE A 195 0.49 -6.81 -3.24
C PHE A 195 1.73 -6.10 -3.76
N LEU A 196 2.26 -6.52 -4.90
CA LEU A 196 3.46 -5.93 -5.52
C LEU A 196 3.13 -5.54 -6.96
N ASP A 197 2.84 -4.27 -7.21
CA ASP A 197 2.28 -3.75 -8.46
C ASP A 197 1.08 -4.59 -8.95
N THR A 198 1.28 -5.44 -9.95
CA THR A 198 0.25 -6.31 -10.53
C THR A 198 0.25 -7.71 -9.95
N TRP A 199 1.12 -8.00 -8.98
CA TRP A 199 1.20 -9.27 -8.30
C TRP A 199 0.45 -9.28 -6.98
N SER A 200 -0.09 -10.44 -6.64
CA SER A 200 -0.80 -10.70 -5.39
C SER A 200 -0.42 -12.08 -4.88
N TRP A 201 0.10 -12.13 -3.66
CA TRP A 201 0.67 -13.34 -3.04
C TRP A 201 0.08 -13.56 -1.66
N GLY A 202 -0.11 -14.83 -1.28
CA GLY A 202 -0.32 -15.25 0.10
C GLY A 202 0.91 -15.97 0.63
N LEU A 203 1.40 -15.61 1.82
CA LEU A 203 2.46 -16.32 2.53
C LEU A 203 1.89 -16.85 3.84
N SER A 204 2.00 -18.16 4.05
CA SER A 204 1.33 -18.84 5.16
C SER A 204 2.22 -19.90 5.79
N LEU A 205 2.08 -20.09 7.10
CA LEU A 205 2.58 -21.27 7.79
C LEU A 205 1.41 -22.25 7.92
N THR A 206 1.30 -23.18 6.97
CA THR A 206 0.21 -24.18 6.97
C THR A 206 0.59 -25.37 7.86
N GLU A 207 -0.36 -26.29 8.10
CA GLU A 207 -0.06 -27.57 8.77
C GLU A 207 1.05 -28.39 8.09
N LYS A 208 1.28 -28.19 6.79
CA LYS A 208 2.34 -28.86 6.02
C LYS A 208 3.66 -28.09 5.98
N GLY A 209 3.71 -26.94 6.65
CA GLY A 209 4.83 -26.01 6.63
C GLY A 209 4.57 -24.75 5.80
N PRO A 210 5.63 -23.97 5.54
CA PRO A 210 5.55 -22.76 4.73
C PRO A 210 4.94 -23.00 3.34
N GLU A 211 3.96 -22.18 2.97
CA GLU A 211 3.33 -22.21 1.66
C GLU A 211 3.22 -20.81 1.07
N VAL A 212 3.60 -20.67 -0.20
CA VAL A 212 3.36 -19.47 -1.00
C VAL A 212 2.21 -19.76 -1.95
N PHE A 213 1.19 -18.92 -1.93
CA PHE A 213 0.10 -18.96 -2.91
C PHE A 213 0.18 -17.74 -3.83
N LEU A 214 0.04 -17.96 -5.13
CA LEU A 214 -0.04 -16.91 -6.14
C LEU A 214 -1.50 -16.72 -6.52
N TYR A 215 -2.06 -15.55 -6.21
CA TYR A 215 -3.41 -15.15 -6.66
C TYR A 215 -3.35 -14.52 -8.05
N TRP A 216 -2.45 -13.55 -8.24
CA TRP A 216 -2.37 -12.80 -9.51
C TRP A 216 -0.92 -12.49 -9.85
N GLY A 217 -0.57 -12.58 -11.14
CA GLY A 217 0.78 -12.32 -11.60
C GLY A 217 0.87 -12.07 -13.10
N VAL A 218 1.92 -11.36 -13.52
CA VAL A 218 2.15 -11.05 -14.94
C VAL A 218 2.45 -12.34 -15.69
N ASN A 219 1.78 -12.56 -16.82
CA ASN A 219 1.89 -13.77 -17.65
C ASN A 219 1.51 -15.07 -16.92
N ARG A 220 0.74 -14.99 -15.83
CA ARG A 220 0.20 -16.15 -15.11
C ARG A 220 -1.30 -16.26 -15.41
N SER A 221 -1.73 -17.46 -15.81
CA SER A 221 -3.11 -17.69 -16.27
C SER A 221 -4.03 -18.32 -15.22
N ARG A 222 -3.47 -18.72 -14.08
CA ARG A 222 -4.16 -19.41 -12.99
C ARG A 222 -3.50 -19.11 -11.66
N GLU A 223 -4.30 -19.10 -10.62
CA GLU A 223 -3.84 -19.15 -9.24
C GLU A 223 -3.19 -20.50 -8.95
N THR A 224 -2.20 -20.54 -8.06
CA THR A 224 -1.48 -21.79 -7.74
C THR A 224 -0.71 -21.67 -6.44
N VAL A 225 -0.53 -22.81 -5.76
CA VAL A 225 0.60 -22.97 -4.84
C VAL A 225 1.88 -22.79 -5.66
N ASN A 226 2.69 -21.83 -5.26
CA ASN A 226 3.91 -21.42 -5.96
C ASN A 226 5.13 -22.08 -5.33
N THR A 227 6.06 -22.50 -6.18
CA THR A 227 7.32 -23.15 -5.77
C THR A 227 8.56 -22.37 -6.25
N GLU A 228 8.38 -21.18 -6.82
CA GLU A 228 9.44 -20.32 -7.32
C GLU A 228 9.93 -19.34 -6.24
N VAL A 229 9.00 -18.83 -5.42
CA VAL A 229 9.29 -18.00 -4.25
C VAL A 229 9.73 -18.89 -3.10
N GLN A 230 10.87 -18.57 -2.49
CA GLN A 230 11.32 -19.24 -1.27
C GLN A 230 10.61 -18.60 -0.07
N LEU A 231 10.15 -19.43 0.88
CA LEU A 231 9.51 -18.96 2.10
C LEU A 231 10.04 -19.76 3.30
N GLY A 232 10.59 -19.04 4.27
CA GLY A 232 10.99 -19.54 5.57
C GLY A 232 10.07 -18.91 6.61
N VAL A 233 9.53 -19.72 7.53
CA VAL A 233 8.68 -19.21 8.61
C VAL A 233 9.10 -19.83 9.92
N GLN A 234 9.33 -18.99 10.92
CA GLN A 234 9.60 -19.41 12.28
C GLN A 234 8.59 -18.78 13.23
N ARG A 235 8.04 -19.58 14.13
CA ARG A 235 7.23 -19.09 15.25
C ARG A 235 7.89 -19.41 16.58
N ASP A 236 7.97 -18.41 17.45
CA ASP A 236 8.38 -18.53 18.85
C ASP A 236 7.40 -17.78 19.76
N GLY A 237 6.63 -18.52 20.54
CA GLY A 237 5.55 -17.97 21.35
C GLY A 237 4.51 -17.22 20.51
N ARG A 238 4.40 -15.91 20.73
CA ARG A 238 3.50 -15.00 20.00
C ARG A 238 4.10 -14.43 18.72
N LYS A 239 5.42 -14.55 18.53
CA LYS A 239 6.11 -13.96 17.39
C LYS A 239 6.17 -14.97 16.25
N THR A 240 5.62 -14.61 15.10
CA THR A 240 5.88 -15.31 13.83
C THR A 240 6.72 -14.41 12.92
N VAL A 241 7.76 -14.98 12.31
CA VAL A 241 8.61 -14.31 11.33
C VAL A 241 8.46 -15.04 10.00
N TYR A 242 8.05 -14.32 8.96
CA TYR A 242 8.03 -14.79 7.58
C TYR A 242 9.19 -14.14 6.84
N GLU A 243 10.03 -14.92 6.18
CA GLU A 243 11.06 -14.45 5.24
C GLU A 243 10.77 -15.01 3.87
N ALA A 244 10.79 -14.17 2.84
CA ALA A 244 10.59 -14.62 1.48
C ALA A 244 11.59 -14.00 0.50
N ALA A 245 12.04 -14.82 -0.46
CA ALA A 245 12.88 -14.39 -1.57
C ALA A 245 12.14 -14.58 -2.90
N PHE A 246 11.83 -13.47 -3.54
CA PHE A 246 11.13 -13.42 -4.83
C PHE A 246 12.16 -13.31 -5.96
N PRO A 247 12.33 -14.34 -6.81
CA PRO A 247 13.21 -14.22 -7.96
C PRO A 247 12.73 -13.16 -8.97
N GLN A 248 13.64 -12.64 -9.78
CA GLN A 248 13.36 -11.64 -10.82
C GLN A 248 12.12 -11.95 -11.69
N ASP A 249 11.92 -13.22 -12.06
CA ASP A 249 10.83 -13.64 -12.97
C ASP A 249 9.44 -13.56 -12.34
N VAL A 250 9.34 -13.50 -11.00
CA VAL A 250 8.08 -13.42 -10.26
C VAL A 250 7.77 -12.03 -9.71
N VAL A 251 8.55 -11.02 -10.12
CA VAL A 251 8.29 -9.62 -9.77
C VAL A 251 8.15 -8.71 -11.00
N LEU A 252 8.17 -9.27 -12.21
CA LEU A 252 8.07 -8.50 -13.46
C LEU A 252 6.86 -7.55 -13.50
N PRO A 253 6.97 -6.32 -14.01
CA PRO A 253 8.13 -5.76 -14.71
C PRO A 253 9.17 -5.11 -13.79
N PHE A 254 9.08 -5.30 -12.47
CA PHE A 254 10.05 -4.74 -11.52
C PHE A 254 11.43 -5.38 -11.72
N GLN A 255 12.37 -4.60 -12.26
CA GLN A 255 13.74 -5.03 -12.49
C GLN A 255 14.57 -4.82 -11.22
N LEU A 256 15.27 -5.88 -10.78
CA LEU A 256 16.07 -5.90 -9.56
C LEU A 256 17.44 -5.28 -9.78
N GLU A 257 17.41 -3.96 -9.98
CA GLU A 257 18.58 -3.11 -10.21
C GLU A 257 18.45 -1.82 -9.38
N ALA A 258 19.59 -1.31 -8.90
CA ALA A 258 19.62 -0.12 -8.05
C ALA A 258 18.93 1.08 -8.71
N GLY A 259 18.09 1.78 -7.94
CA GLY A 259 17.30 2.92 -8.38
C GLY A 259 15.94 2.56 -8.99
N ASN A 260 15.69 1.29 -9.35
CA ASN A 260 14.36 0.86 -9.76
C ASN A 260 13.41 0.82 -8.56
N SER A 261 12.10 0.86 -8.85
CA SER A 261 11.07 0.86 -7.82
C SER A 261 9.82 0.12 -8.26
N CYS A 262 9.05 -0.34 -7.30
CA CYS A 262 7.70 -0.88 -7.50
C CYS A 262 6.76 -0.33 -6.42
N ARG A 263 5.44 -0.51 -6.61
CA ARG A 263 4.45 -0.19 -5.59
C ARG A 263 4.05 -1.42 -4.81
N PHE A 264 3.87 -1.29 -3.51
CA PHE A 264 3.39 -2.38 -2.68
C PHE A 264 2.41 -1.96 -1.59
N SER A 265 1.63 -2.94 -1.13
CA SER A 265 0.96 -2.91 0.15
C SER A 265 0.91 -4.32 0.72
N MET A 266 0.51 -4.45 1.98
CA MET A 266 0.47 -5.71 2.70
C MET A 266 -0.75 -5.74 3.62
N ILE A 267 -1.32 -6.93 3.78
CA ILE A 267 -2.26 -7.28 4.84
C ILE A 267 -1.60 -8.35 5.72
N MET A 268 -1.76 -8.22 7.04
CA MET A 268 -1.57 -9.32 7.98
C MET A 268 -2.94 -9.71 8.51
N ASN A 269 -3.43 -10.87 8.08
CA ASN A 269 -4.70 -11.43 8.52
C ASN A 269 -4.54 -12.17 9.84
N ASP A 270 -5.61 -12.20 10.62
CA ASP A 270 -5.65 -12.81 11.94
C ASP A 270 -7.03 -13.42 12.22
N LEU A 271 -7.03 -14.63 12.77
CA LEU A 271 -8.21 -15.34 13.21
C LEU A 271 -7.91 -16.20 14.44
N ASP A 272 -8.39 -15.80 15.62
CA ASP A 272 -8.30 -16.65 16.81
C ASP A 272 -9.24 -17.87 16.71
N GLY A 273 -8.67 -19.04 16.46
CA GLY A 273 -9.42 -20.29 16.32
C GLY A 273 -10.12 -20.76 17.59
N SER A 274 -9.68 -20.32 18.77
CA SER A 274 -10.25 -20.73 20.05
C SER A 274 -11.53 -19.98 20.42
N VAL A 275 -11.79 -18.83 19.79
CA VAL A 275 -12.97 -18.00 20.04
C VAL A 275 -14.08 -18.37 19.05
N PRO A 276 -15.18 -19.01 19.51
CA PRO A 276 -16.26 -19.39 18.62
C PRO A 276 -16.84 -18.17 17.89
N ASP A 277 -17.05 -18.32 16.59
CA ASP A 277 -17.63 -17.30 15.70
C ASP A 277 -16.85 -15.97 15.63
N ARG A 278 -15.59 -15.90 16.09
CA ARG A 278 -14.75 -14.71 15.89
C ARG A 278 -14.52 -14.53 14.39
N PRO A 279 -14.85 -13.36 13.81
CA PRO A 279 -14.54 -13.09 12.42
C PRO A 279 -13.04 -12.85 12.27
N ARG A 280 -12.51 -13.18 11.10
CA ARG A 280 -11.17 -12.74 10.69
C ARG A 280 -11.09 -11.22 10.77
N HIS A 281 -9.99 -10.72 11.31
CA HIS A 281 -9.63 -9.31 11.38
C HIS A 281 -8.21 -9.13 10.83
N TRP A 282 -7.78 -7.90 10.57
CA TRP A 282 -6.48 -7.72 9.93
C TRP A 282 -5.88 -6.33 10.11
N LEU A 283 -4.57 -6.27 9.95
CA LEU A 283 -3.81 -5.05 9.78
C LEU A 283 -3.47 -4.83 8.30
N GLU A 284 -3.46 -3.57 7.88
CA GLU A 284 -3.01 -3.15 6.55
C GLU A 284 -1.86 -2.14 6.64
N LEU A 285 -0.97 -2.18 5.65
CA LEU A 285 0.09 -1.18 5.51
C LEU A 285 -0.46 0.15 4.98
N THR A 286 -1.40 0.07 4.05
CA THR A 286 -2.13 1.21 3.49
C THR A 286 -3.62 0.83 3.45
N PRO A 287 -4.54 1.78 3.72
CA PRO A 287 -5.93 1.44 3.94
C PRO A 287 -6.64 0.97 2.67
N GLY A 288 -7.63 0.11 2.86
CA GLY A 288 -8.49 -0.43 1.82
C GLY A 288 -7.88 -1.60 1.04
N ALA A 289 -6.74 -2.16 1.47
CA ALA A 289 -6.12 -3.30 0.80
C ALA A 289 -7.05 -4.52 0.79
N GLY A 290 -7.71 -4.82 1.91
CA GLY A 290 -8.67 -5.91 2.11
C GLY A 290 -10.06 -5.65 1.52
N SER A 291 -10.30 -4.48 0.90
CA SER A 291 -11.61 -4.14 0.33
C SER A 291 -12.02 -4.97 -0.89
N GLY A 292 -11.09 -5.73 -1.49
CA GLY A 292 -11.31 -6.46 -2.74
C GLY A 292 -11.44 -5.58 -3.99
N SER A 293 -11.37 -4.25 -3.87
CA SER A 293 -11.55 -3.33 -4.99
C SER A 293 -10.35 -3.28 -5.96
N GLY A 294 -9.18 -3.75 -5.52
CA GLY A 294 -7.90 -3.56 -6.20
C GLY A 294 -7.46 -2.10 -6.32
N ARG A 295 -8.19 -1.17 -5.69
CA ARG A 295 -7.99 0.28 -5.77
C ARG A 295 -7.75 0.86 -4.37
N PHE A 296 -6.51 0.76 -3.93
CA PHE A 296 -6.04 1.30 -2.66
C PHE A 296 -4.69 1.98 -2.88
N PRO A 297 -4.34 2.98 -2.04
CA PRO A 297 -3.02 3.59 -2.07
C PRO A 297 -1.93 2.53 -1.82
N ARG A 298 -0.74 2.73 -2.38
CA ARG A 298 0.40 1.82 -2.22
C ARG A 298 1.67 2.60 -1.96
N THR A 299 2.48 2.06 -1.07
CA THR A 299 3.85 2.52 -0.81
C THR A 299 4.71 2.27 -2.04
N LYS A 300 5.69 3.14 -2.31
CA LYS A 300 6.75 2.90 -3.29
C LYS A 300 8.00 2.40 -2.58
N VAL A 301 8.50 1.22 -2.94
CA VAL A 301 9.82 0.76 -2.50
C VAL A 301 10.84 1.00 -3.61
N ILE A 302 11.97 1.61 -3.27
CA ILE A 302 13.07 1.92 -4.18
C ILE A 302 14.25 1.01 -3.83
N LEU A 303 14.88 0.39 -4.82
CA LEU A 303 16.08 -0.41 -4.60
C LEU A 303 17.27 0.53 -4.35
N GLY A 304 17.82 0.47 -3.14
CA GLY A 304 19.01 1.21 -2.74
C GLY A 304 20.25 0.81 -3.55
N ARG A 305 21.34 1.57 -3.43
CA ARG A 305 22.61 1.25 -4.10
C ARG A 305 23.38 0.15 -3.38
#